data_AF-A0A9E5TEL1-F1
#
_entry.id   AF-A0A9E5TEL1-F1
#
_cell.length_a   1.000
_cell.length_b   1.000
_cell.length_c   1.000
_cell.angle_alpha   90.00
_cell.angle_beta   90.00
_cell.angle_gamma   90.00
#
_symmetry.space_group_name_H-M   'P 1'
#
loop_
_entity.id
_entity.type
_entity.pdbx_description
1 polymer ?
#
loop_
_entity_poly.entity_id
_entity_poly.type
_entity_poly.pdbx_seq_one_letter_code
_entity_poly.pdbx_strand_id
1 'polypeptide(L)'
;RYFGELAESWTAKGTEWTFKLRKGINYHDGSPFTARDIAYSYERILTDKRSIQGANLRDIKEMKVPDDHTLVLETKRPKAALLPLLYNR
;
A
#
# COMPACT_ATOMS: atom_id res chain seq x y z
N ARG A 1 5.49 12.26 13.51
CA ARG A 1 4.25 11.46 13.69
C ARG A 1 3.65 11.29 12.29
N TYR A 2 3.55 10.06 11.76
CA TYR A 2 3.02 9.85 10.41
C TYR A 2 1.50 9.98 10.43
N PHE A 3 0.95 10.78 9.52
CA PHE A 3 -0.50 10.89 9.30
C PHE A 3 -0.83 10.10 8.03
N GLY A 4 -1.73 9.12 8.13
CA GLY A 4 -2.22 8.42 6.94
C GLY A 4 -3.25 9.28 6.21
N GLU A 5 -2.90 9.72 4.99
CA GLU A 5 -3.81 10.46 4.12
C GLU A 5 -4.92 9.54 3.61
N LEU A 6 -4.55 8.33 3.16
CA LEU A 6 -5.47 7.31 2.62
C LEU A 6 -5.77 6.18 3.62
N ALA A 7 -4.85 5.89 4.53
CA ALA A 7 -5.03 4.87 5.57
C ALA A 7 -5.48 5.50 6.90
N GLU A 8 -6.54 4.94 7.49
CA GLU A 8 -7.04 5.32 8.80
C GLU A 8 -6.18 4.72 9.93
N SER A 9 -5.76 3.47 9.77
CA SER A 9 -4.89 2.78 10.72
C SER A 9 -4.08 1.66 10.06
N TRP A 10 -3.04 1.20 10.74
CA TRP A 10 -2.27 0.03 10.32
C TRP A 10 -1.77 -0.77 11.51
N THR A 11 -1.56 -2.06 11.29
CA THR A 11 -0.96 -2.99 12.27
C THR A 11 0.18 -3.74 11.59
N ALA A 12 1.31 -3.88 12.28
CA ALA A 12 2.46 -4.66 11.82
C ALA A 12 2.69 -5.87 12.73
N LYS A 13 2.78 -7.06 12.14
CA LYS A 13 3.07 -8.32 12.82
C LYS A 13 4.17 -9.06 12.06
N GLY A 14 5.42 -8.89 12.50
CA GLY A 14 6.58 -9.49 11.84
C GLY A 14 6.78 -8.94 10.42
N THR A 15 6.46 -9.77 9.41
CA THR A 15 6.50 -9.43 7.98
C THR A 15 5.16 -8.98 7.42
N GLU A 16 4.06 -9.16 8.15
CA GLU A 16 2.73 -8.82 7.69
C GLU A 16 2.32 -7.42 8.17
N TRP A 17 1.84 -6.60 7.25
CA TRP A 17 1.31 -5.28 7.49
C TRP A 17 -0.12 -5.20 7.00
N THR A 18 -1.06 -4.93 7.89
CA THR A 18 -2.46 -4.70 7.53
C THR A 18 -2.77 -3.22 7.65
N PHE A 19 -3.27 -2.61 6.58
CA PHE A 19 -3.73 -1.23 6.51
C PHE A 19 -5.24 -1.21 6.35
N LYS A 20 -5.90 -0.33 7.11
CA LYS A 20 -7.32 0.00 6.96
C LYS A 20 -7.42 1.35 6.27
N LEU A 21 -8.10 1.39 5.13
CA LEU A 21 -8.28 2.59 4.33
C LEU A 21 -9.46 3.42 4.84
N ARG A 22 -9.35 4.73 4.72
CA ARG A 22 -10.45 5.64 5.00
C ARG A 22 -11.58 5.42 3.99
N LYS A 23 -12.81 5.42 4.48
CA LYS A 23 -14.02 5.31 3.66
C LYS A 23 -14.43 6.67 3.10
N GLY A 24 -15.11 6.66 1.96
CA GLY A 24 -15.68 7.86 1.35
C GLY A 24 -14.64 8.76 0.66
N ILE A 25 -13.47 8.22 0.32
CA ILE A 25 -12.52 8.89 -0.57
C ILE A 25 -12.93 8.59 -2.01
N ASN A 26 -13.07 9.64 -2.82
CA ASN A 26 -13.36 9.53 -4.24
C ASN A 26 -12.26 10.22 -5.04
N TYR A 27 -12.01 9.72 -6.25
CA TYR A 27 -11.19 10.40 -7.24
C TYR A 27 -11.88 11.67 -7.76
N HIS A 28 -11.13 12.50 -8.48
CA HIS A 28 -11.66 13.75 -9.06
C HIS A 28 -12.79 13.52 -10.07
N ASP A 29 -12.89 12.32 -10.65
CA ASP A 29 -13.98 11.92 -11.56
C ASP A 29 -15.21 11.38 -10.82
N GLY A 30 -15.18 11.33 -9.48
CA GLY A 30 -16.25 10.84 -8.62
C GLY A 30 -16.23 9.34 -8.35
N SER A 31 -15.35 8.56 -8.99
CA SER A 31 -15.21 7.12 -8.70
C SER A 31 -14.65 6.87 -7.29
N PRO A 32 -15.06 5.78 -6.59
CA PRO A 32 -14.57 5.50 -5.25
C PRO A 32 -13.11 5.03 -5.27
N PHE A 33 -12.32 5.50 -4.32
CA PHE A 33 -10.98 4.99 -4.06
C PHE A 33 -11.04 3.73 -3.21
N THR A 34 -10.40 2.66 -3.69
CA THR A 34 -10.39 1.34 -3.02
C THR A 34 -8.99 0.77 -2.87
N ALA A 35 -8.85 -0.26 -2.03
CA ALA A 35 -7.62 -1.02 -1.88
C ALA A 35 -7.18 -1.72 -3.18
N ARG A 36 -8.09 -1.95 -4.14
CA ARG A 36 -7.75 -2.51 -5.45
C ARG A 36 -6.94 -1.54 -6.30
N ASP A 37 -7.23 -0.25 -6.19
CA ASP A 37 -6.50 0.80 -6.93
C ASP A 37 -5.04 0.91 -6.45
N ILE A 38 -4.83 0.69 -5.15
CA ILE A 38 -3.49 0.58 -4.55
C ILE A 38 -2.75 -0.63 -5.13
N ALA A 39 -3.41 -1.80 -5.17
CA ALA A 39 -2.81 -3.01 -5.71
C ALA A 39 -2.45 -2.89 -7.19
N TYR A 40 -3.34 -2.31 -7.99
CA TYR A 40 -3.07 -2.02 -9.39
C TYR A 40 -1.86 -1.08 -9.56
N SER A 41 -1.79 -0.01 -8.76
CA SER A 41 -0.68 0.94 -8.80
C SER A 41 0.65 0.26 -8.44
N TYR A 42 0.61 -0.66 -7.48
CA TYR A 42 1.77 -1.44 -7.05
C TYR A 42 2.29 -2.36 -8.15
N GLU A 43 1.39 -3.11 -8.79
CA GLU A 43 1.71 -3.99 -9.91
C GLU A 43 2.32 -3.21 -11.08
N ARG A 44 1.77 -2.03 -11.40
CA ARG A 44 2.30 -1.14 -12.41
C ARG A 44 3.74 -0.69 -12.11
N ILE A 45 4.05 -0.36 -10.85
CA ILE A 45 5.40 0.05 -10.45
C ILE A 45 6.40 -1.12 -10.57
N LEU A 46 5.98 -2.34 -10.24
CA LEU A 46 6.85 -3.53 -10.34
C LEU A 46 7.13 -3.95 -11.79
N THR A 47 6.15 -3.77 -12.68
CA THR A 47 6.26 -4.14 -14.10
C THR A 47 6.94 -3.06 -14.93
N ASP A 48 6.90 -1.79 -14.51
CA ASP A 48 7.63 -0.71 -15.16
C ASP A 48 9.13 -0.73 -14.82
N LYS A 49 9.94 -1.19 -15.79
CA LYS A 49 11.41 -1.24 -15.68
C LYS A 49 12.07 0.13 -15.55
N ARG A 50 11.37 1.23 -15.86
CA ARG A 50 11.86 2.62 -15.70
C ARG A 50 11.55 3.19 -14.32
N SER A 51 10.74 2.50 -13.53
CA SER A 51 10.40 2.97 -12.20
C SER A 51 11.58 2.85 -11.25
N ILE A 52 12.10 4.00 -10.84
CA ILE A 52 13.10 4.12 -9.75
C ILE A 52 12.59 3.55 -8.42
N GLN A 53 11.27 3.36 -8.29
CA GLN A 53 10.61 2.88 -7.08
C GLN A 53 10.53 1.36 -6.99
N GLY A 54 10.74 0.64 -8.10
CA GLY A 54 10.70 -0.82 -8.11
C GLY A 54 11.66 -1.45 -7.09
N ALA A 55 12.80 -0.81 -6.81
CA ALA A 55 13.76 -1.27 -5.81
C ALA A 55 13.17 -1.30 -4.38
N ASN A 56 12.38 -0.29 -4.01
CA ASN A 56 11.73 -0.22 -2.69
C ASN A 56 10.60 -1.25 -2.54
N LEU A 57 9.97 -1.57 -3.67
CA LEU A 57 8.81 -2.45 -3.75
C LEU A 57 9.16 -3.94 -3.93
N ARG A 58 10.38 -4.27 -4.37
CA ARG A 58 10.87 -5.66 -4.51
C ARG A 58 10.92 -6.45 -3.20
N ASP A 59 10.93 -5.75 -2.06
CA ASP A 59 10.91 -6.36 -0.73
C ASP A 59 9.51 -6.81 -0.30
N ILE A 60 8.45 -6.34 -0.96
CA ILE A 60 7.11 -6.87 -0.76
C ILE A 60 7.04 -8.17 -1.55
N LYS A 61 6.74 -9.23 -0.81
CA LYS A 61 6.54 -10.58 -1.33
C LYS A 61 5.15 -10.71 -1.95
N GLU A 62 4.15 -10.19 -1.25
CA GLU A 62 2.75 -10.34 -1.64
C GLU A 62 1.93 -9.15 -1.15
N MET A 63 0.88 -8.82 -1.89
CA MET A 63 -0.14 -7.86 -1.50
C MET A 63 -1.52 -8.53 -1.69
N LYS A 64 -2.34 -8.50 -0.65
CA LYS A 64 -3.71 -9.02 -0.66
C LYS A 64 -4.71 -7.91 -0.39
N VAL A 65 -5.83 -7.99 -1.09
CA VAL A 65 -6.96 -7.06 -0.95
C VAL A 65 -8.20 -7.89 -0.61
N PRO A 66 -8.39 -8.28 0.67
CA PRO A 66 -9.54 -9.10 1.06
C PRO A 66 -10.87 -8.34 0.92
N ASP A 67 -10.84 -7.01 1.00
CA ASP A 67 -11.99 -6.12 0.79
C ASP A 67 -11.55 -4.74 0.30
N ASP A 68 -12.51 -3.91 -0.09
CA ASP A 68 -12.29 -2.58 -0.71
C ASP A 68 -11.55 -1.60 0.19
N HIS A 69 -11.45 -1.85 1.50
CA HIS A 69 -10.87 -0.93 2.47
C HIS A 69 -9.78 -1.58 3.33
N THR A 70 -9.29 -2.75 2.94
CA THR A 70 -8.25 -3.48 3.65
C THR A 70 -7.15 -3.88 2.69
N LEU A 71 -5.93 -3.50 3.04
CA LEU A 71 -4.73 -3.87 2.31
C LEU A 71 -3.81 -4.66 3.23
N VAL A 72 -3.40 -5.85 2.82
CA VAL A 72 -2.44 -6.67 3.54
C VAL A 72 -1.18 -6.80 2.72
N LEU A 73 -0.04 -6.39 3.27
CA LEU A 73 1.28 -6.48 2.65
C LEU A 73 2.14 -7.49 3.42
N GLU A 74 2.70 -8.45 2.71
CA GLU A 74 3.71 -9.34 3.25
C GLU A 74 5.09 -8.93 2.71
N THR A 75 6.04 -8.65 3.59
CA THR A 75 7.43 -8.37 3.21
C THR A 75 8.30 -9.61 3.31
N LYS A 76 9.36 -9.70 2.49
CA LYS A 76 10.32 -10.81 2.52
C LYS A 76 11.12 -10.88 3.83
N ARG A 77 11.23 -9.76 4.53
CA ARG A 77 11.93 -9.62 5.83
C ARG A 77 11.18 -8.61 6.70
N PRO A 78 11.21 -8.73 8.04
CA PRO A 78 10.62 -7.73 8.93
C PRO A 78 11.19 -6.35 8.61
N LYS A 79 10.32 -5.43 8.17
CA LYS A 79 10.74 -4.10 7.70
C LYS A 79 10.04 -3.02 8.50
N ALA A 80 10.59 -2.68 9.67
CA ALA A 80 10.07 -1.63 10.54
C ALA A 80 10.00 -0.25 9.85
N ALA A 81 10.83 -0.03 8.83
CA ALA A 81 10.87 1.18 8.00
C ALA A 81 9.95 1.12 6.77
N LEU A 82 8.86 0.35 6.78
CA LEU A 82 7.92 0.30 5.66
C LEU A 82 7.10 1.59 5.55
N LEU A 83 6.62 2.16 6.66
CA LEU A 83 5.77 3.36 6.65
C LEU A 83 6.42 4.60 5.99
N PRO A 84 7.69 4.93 6.27
CA PRO A 84 8.37 6.04 5.57
C PRO A 84 8.48 5.83 4.06
N LEU A 85 8.53 4.59 3.57
CA LEU A 85 8.61 4.29 2.13
C LEU A 85 7.27 4.43 1.42
N LEU A 86 6.17 4.38 2.18
CA LEU A 86 4.79 4.53 1.71
C LEU A 86 4.27 5.97 1.90
N TYR A 87 4.95 6.80 2.70
CA TYR A 87 4.55 8.19 2.94
C TYR A 87 4.88 9.06 1.72
N ASN A 88 3.88 9.80 1.21
CA ASN A 88 3.98 10.76 0.10
C ASN A 88 4.26 10.13 -1.29
N ARG A 89 3.56 9.04 -1.65
CA ARG A 89 3.70 8.34 -2.95
C ARG A 89 2.38 7.80 -3.47
#